data_AF-A0A091AL28-F1
#
_entry.id   AF-A0A091AL28-F1
#
_cell.length_a   1.000
_cell.length_b   1.000
_cell.length_c   1.000
_cell.angle_alpha   90.00
_cell.angle_beta   90.00
_cell.angle_gamma   90.00
#
_symmetry.space_group_name_H-M   'P 1'
#
loop_
_entity.id
_entity.type
_entity.pdbx_description
1 polymer ?
#
loop_
_entity_poly.entity_id
_entity_poly.type
_entity_poly.pdbx_seq_one_letter_code
_entity_poly.pdbx_strand_id
1 'polypeptide(L)'
;MKMEVIGSIEESFNNGNAPREAHMEAIGSIKEVGAYLASRGWKAPRVTLYRHIEEKKLKCNQEGIFEIATVERYARKYLKRLTLVDTTDIQGKENMIIKIQHVSAYLHSRGWLAPRETLYRHIAQAKLKRNPEGAFSIIDIEKYARKYLRPLDVINATSQDMALLFQKAMEKFYRDKAPDIINFVSGDLAKTEELKSFLNHQTIEFFKLQSSTTQGNNDE
;
A
#
# COMPACT_ATOMS: atom_id res chain seq x y z
N MET A 1 41.51 42.94 -41.52
CA MET A 1 40.29 42.42 -42.15
C MET A 1 39.24 42.34 -41.06
N LYS A 2 38.23 43.22 -41.12
CA LYS A 2 37.13 43.33 -40.15
C LYS A 2 36.12 42.21 -40.44
N MET A 3 35.68 41.49 -39.41
CA MET A 3 34.37 40.84 -39.36
C MET A 3 33.80 40.92 -37.93
N GLU A 4 32.95 41.93 -37.76
CA GLU A 4 31.61 41.89 -37.14
C GLU A 4 30.90 40.52 -37.45
N VAL A 5 29.95 39.90 -36.72
CA VAL A 5 28.85 40.38 -35.85
C VAL A 5 27.96 39.16 -35.44
N ILE A 6 27.22 39.26 -34.31
CA ILE A 6 26.02 38.47 -33.84
C ILE A 6 26.22 36.97 -33.47
N GLY A 7 25.67 36.41 -32.38
CA GLY A 7 24.58 36.87 -31.52
C GLY A 7 24.43 36.06 -30.25
N SER A 8 23.87 36.73 -29.25
CA SER A 8 23.39 36.19 -27.99
C SER A 8 22.24 35.20 -28.22
N ILE A 9 22.39 33.98 -27.73
CA ILE A 9 21.28 33.04 -27.56
C ILE A 9 20.89 33.10 -26.09
N GLU A 10 19.96 34.01 -25.76
CA GLU A 10 19.17 33.91 -24.54
C GLU A 10 17.99 32.98 -24.82
N GLU A 11 18.19 31.68 -24.58
CA GLU A 11 17.10 30.71 -24.51
C GLU A 11 16.27 30.99 -23.27
N SER A 12 15.24 31.79 -23.47
CA SER A 12 14.14 31.99 -22.54
C SER A 12 13.38 30.67 -22.43
N PHE A 13 13.69 29.86 -21.41
CA PHE A 13 12.84 28.75 -20.97
C PHE A 13 11.55 29.30 -20.36
N ASN A 14 10.65 29.74 -21.24
CA ASN A 14 9.27 30.02 -20.91
C ASN A 14 8.56 28.67 -20.75
N ASN A 15 8.69 28.07 -19.56
CA ASN A 15 7.85 26.96 -19.14
C ASN A 15 6.41 27.46 -19.07
N GLY A 16 5.75 27.43 -20.23
CA GLY A 16 4.31 27.60 -20.38
C GLY A 16 3.60 26.60 -19.49
N ASN A 17 3.34 27.02 -18.26
CA ASN A 17 2.40 26.40 -17.37
C ASN A 17 1.02 26.73 -17.93
N ALA A 18 0.69 26.11 -19.06
CA ALA A 18 -0.66 26.08 -19.57
C ALA A 18 -1.54 25.62 -18.40
N PRO A 19 -2.61 26.36 -18.06
CA PRO A 19 -3.52 25.94 -17.02
C PRO A 19 -4.10 24.62 -17.50
N ARG A 20 -3.59 23.51 -16.95
CA ARG A 20 -4.21 22.21 -17.09
C ARG A 20 -5.66 22.45 -16.69
N GLU A 21 -6.57 22.34 -17.65
CA GLU A 21 -8.01 22.37 -17.42
C GLU A 21 -8.25 21.34 -16.34
N ALA A 22 -8.32 21.82 -15.10
CA ALA A 22 -8.59 21.01 -13.95
C ALA A 22 -10.05 20.66 -14.14
N HIS A 23 -10.29 19.51 -14.78
CA HIS A 23 -11.59 18.86 -14.73
C HIS A 23 -11.99 18.88 -13.27
N MET A 24 -12.94 19.76 -12.94
CA MET A 24 -13.43 19.97 -11.58
C MET A 24 -14.27 18.75 -11.25
N GLU A 25 -13.58 17.64 -10.97
CA GLU A 25 -14.21 16.46 -10.43
C GLU A 25 -14.81 16.85 -9.08
N ALA A 26 -16.10 16.60 -8.96
CA ALA A 26 -16.92 17.04 -7.85
C ALA A 26 -17.64 15.82 -7.27
N ILE A 27 -17.73 15.78 -5.94
CA ILE A 27 -18.28 14.67 -5.18
C ILE A 27 -19.64 15.08 -4.63
N GLY A 28 -20.71 14.32 -4.92
CA GLY A 28 -22.08 14.72 -4.62
C GLY A 28 -22.55 14.36 -3.22
N SER A 29 -21.86 13.45 -2.53
CA SER A 29 -22.30 12.98 -1.21
C SER A 29 -21.16 12.83 -0.19
N ILE A 30 -21.48 13.01 1.09
CA ILE A 30 -20.53 12.77 2.21
C ILE A 30 -20.04 11.31 2.21
N LYS A 31 -20.87 10.38 1.73
CA LYS A 31 -20.52 8.96 1.60
C LYS A 31 -19.38 8.78 0.58
N GLU A 32 -19.52 9.39 -0.60
CA GLU A 32 -18.47 9.39 -1.62
C GLU A 32 -17.21 10.11 -1.16
N VAL A 33 -17.32 11.20 -0.39
CA VAL A 33 -16.15 11.88 0.20
C VAL A 33 -15.40 10.91 1.13
N GLY A 34 -16.13 10.15 1.95
CA GLY A 34 -15.54 9.12 2.80
C GLY A 34 -14.81 8.03 2.01
N ALA A 35 -15.41 7.55 0.92
CA ALA A 35 -14.82 6.55 0.04
C ALA A 35 -13.56 7.10 -0.68
N TYR A 36 -13.63 8.32 -1.21
CA TYR A 36 -12.51 9.02 -1.84
C TYR A 36 -11.33 9.19 -0.88
N LEU A 37 -11.60 9.62 0.36
CA LEU A 37 -10.57 9.78 1.37
C LEU A 37 -9.96 8.43 1.78
N ALA A 38 -10.77 7.38 1.90
CA ALA A 38 -10.30 6.04 2.23
C ALA A 38 -9.39 5.46 1.14
N SER A 39 -9.76 5.59 -0.14
CA SER A 39 -8.95 5.10 -1.27
C SER A 39 -7.60 5.84 -1.38
N ARG A 40 -7.56 7.10 -0.95
CA ARG A 40 -6.35 7.92 -0.84
C ARG A 40 -5.57 7.70 0.47
N GLY A 41 -5.97 6.73 1.29
CA GLY A 41 -5.28 6.38 2.52
C GLY A 41 -5.43 7.42 3.62
N TRP A 42 -6.62 8.01 3.78
CA TRP A 42 -6.96 8.89 4.90
C TRP A 42 -7.96 8.22 5.85
N LYS A 43 -7.79 8.46 7.15
CA LYS A 43 -8.73 7.99 8.18
C LYS A 43 -9.81 9.04 8.41
N ALA A 44 -10.99 8.81 7.84
CA ALA A 44 -12.13 9.71 7.93
C ALA A 44 -13.40 8.98 8.41
N PRO A 45 -13.55 8.73 9.73
CA PRO A 45 -14.78 8.15 10.25
C PRO A 45 -15.99 9.02 9.89
N ARG A 46 -17.11 8.40 9.53
CA ARG A 46 -18.33 9.10 9.10
C ARG A 46 -18.73 10.20 10.08
N VAL A 47 -18.80 9.88 11.38
CA VAL A 47 -19.12 10.85 12.45
C VAL A 47 -18.19 12.07 12.45
N THR A 48 -16.90 11.87 12.19
CA THR A 48 -15.92 12.97 12.10
C THR A 48 -16.20 13.88 10.91
N LEU A 49 -16.59 13.33 9.76
CA LEU A 49 -16.94 14.12 8.57
C LEU A 49 -18.17 15.00 8.83
N TYR A 50 -19.26 14.44 9.39
CA TYR A 50 -20.46 15.22 9.73
C TYR A 50 -20.13 16.35 10.71
N ARG A 51 -19.43 16.03 11.81
CA ARG A 51 -18.99 17.04 12.79
C ARG A 51 -18.14 18.14 12.13
N HIS A 52 -17.20 17.79 11.25
CA HIS A 52 -16.35 18.77 10.58
C HIS A 52 -17.08 19.62 9.53
N ILE A 53 -18.20 19.14 8.99
CA ILE A 53 -19.09 19.95 8.14
C ILE A 53 -19.85 20.97 9.00
N GLU A 54 -20.40 20.54 10.14
CA GLU A 54 -21.04 21.44 11.12
C GLU A 54 -20.07 22.53 11.62
N GLU A 55 -18.82 22.15 11.89
CA GLU A 55 -17.73 23.05 12.28
C GLU A 55 -17.17 23.88 11.11
N LYS A 56 -17.71 23.74 9.89
CA LYS A 56 -17.27 24.43 8.66
C LYS A 56 -15.79 24.20 8.29
N LYS A 57 -15.18 23.10 8.76
CA LYS A 57 -13.82 22.66 8.40
C LYS A 57 -13.79 22.02 7.01
N LEU A 58 -14.86 21.30 6.65
CA LEU A 58 -15.11 20.80 5.31
C LEU A 58 -16.29 21.58 4.72
N LYS A 59 -16.04 22.32 3.64
CA LYS A 59 -17.06 23.17 2.99
C LYS A 59 -17.62 22.45 1.77
N CYS A 60 -18.94 22.44 1.65
CA CYS A 60 -19.65 22.14 0.41
C CYS A 60 -20.15 23.45 -0.23
N ASN A 61 -20.48 23.40 -1.52
CA ASN A 61 -21.18 24.49 -2.19
C ASN A 61 -22.67 24.54 -1.75
N GLN A 62 -23.43 25.51 -2.27
CA GLN A 62 -24.86 25.66 -1.96
C GLN A 62 -25.72 24.45 -2.38
N GLU A 63 -25.22 23.65 -3.34
CA GLU A 63 -25.88 22.46 -3.87
C GLU A 63 -25.49 21.17 -3.09
N GLY A 64 -24.64 21.27 -2.07
CA GLY A 64 -24.17 20.12 -1.30
C GLY A 64 -23.01 19.34 -1.95
N ILE A 65 -22.43 19.86 -3.03
CA ILE A 65 -21.32 19.25 -3.78
C ILE A 65 -19.97 19.65 -3.14
N PHE A 66 -19.05 18.68 -3.08
CA PHE A 66 -17.70 18.82 -2.56
C PHE A 66 -16.68 18.80 -3.68
N GLU A 67 -15.96 19.91 -3.87
CA GLU A 67 -14.84 19.97 -4.81
C GLU A 67 -13.65 19.14 -4.30
N ILE A 68 -13.07 18.28 -5.15
CA ILE A 68 -11.96 17.40 -4.75
C ILE A 68 -10.77 18.17 -4.17
N ALA A 69 -10.40 19.30 -4.78
CA ALA A 69 -9.30 20.13 -4.29
C ALA A 69 -9.53 20.64 -2.86
N THR A 70 -10.78 20.96 -2.53
CA THR A 70 -11.19 21.37 -1.19
C THR A 70 -11.15 20.20 -0.22
N VAL A 71 -11.61 19.01 -0.64
CA VAL A 71 -11.55 17.76 0.15
C VAL A 71 -10.09 17.39 0.46
N GLU A 72 -9.18 17.48 -0.50
CA GLU A 72 -7.76 17.16 -0.28
C GLU A 72 -7.05 18.16 0.63
N ARG A 73 -7.39 19.44 0.51
CA ARG A 73 -6.88 20.48 1.41
C ARG A 73 -7.37 20.25 2.84
N TYR A 74 -8.64 19.90 2.99
CA TYR A 74 -9.24 19.49 4.26
C TYR A 74 -8.52 18.27 4.84
N ALA A 75 -8.30 17.22 4.03
CA ALA A 75 -7.68 15.99 4.47
C ALA A 75 -6.27 16.23 5.03
N ARG A 76 -5.45 16.97 4.29
CA ARG A 76 -4.09 17.34 4.72
C ARG A 76 -4.05 18.12 6.03
N LYS A 77 -5.06 18.94 6.30
CA LYS A 77 -5.09 19.83 7.46
C LYS A 77 -5.68 19.19 8.71
N TYR A 78 -6.67 18.32 8.55
CA TYR A 78 -7.51 17.87 9.67
C TYR A 78 -7.58 16.34 9.84
N LEU A 79 -7.11 15.57 8.87
CA LEU A 79 -7.16 14.12 8.94
C LEU A 79 -5.78 13.52 9.15
N LYS A 80 -5.77 12.32 9.74
CA LYS A 80 -4.58 11.48 9.81
C LYS A 80 -4.56 10.56 8.60
N ARG A 81 -3.39 10.35 7.99
CA ARG A 81 -3.24 9.30 6.98
C ARG A 81 -3.48 7.94 7.64
N LEU A 82 -4.19 7.08 6.94
CA LEU A 82 -4.23 5.65 7.17
C LEU A 82 -2.89 5.08 6.70
N THR A 83 -1.84 5.29 7.48
CA THR A 83 -0.63 4.49 7.35
C THR A 83 -1.03 3.03 7.56
N LEU A 84 -0.64 2.14 6.64
CA LEU A 84 -1.13 0.76 6.56
C LEU A 84 -0.99 -0.02 7.88
N VAL A 85 -0.14 0.46 8.79
CA VAL A 85 -0.19 0.17 10.20
C VAL A 85 0.26 1.46 10.89
N ASP A 86 -0.48 1.99 11.86
CA ASP A 86 0.03 2.98 12.82
C ASP A 86 1.05 2.28 13.75
N THR A 87 2.09 1.67 13.17
CA THR A 87 3.30 1.24 13.88
C THR A 87 4.17 2.44 14.26
N THR A 88 3.80 3.66 13.89
CA THR A 88 4.55 4.88 14.25
C THR A 88 4.42 5.29 15.71
N ASP A 89 3.61 4.59 16.53
CA ASP A 89 3.75 4.61 17.99
C ASP A 89 4.96 3.76 18.47
N ILE A 90 5.83 3.29 17.56
CA ILE A 90 7.24 2.95 17.87
C ILE A 90 8.02 4.28 17.88
N GLN A 91 7.60 5.24 18.70
CA GLN A 91 8.33 6.48 18.95
C GLN A 91 9.04 6.35 20.30
N GLY A 92 10.36 6.14 20.25
CA GLY A 92 11.26 6.40 21.39
C GLY A 92 12.45 5.46 21.53
N LYS A 93 12.31 4.17 21.22
CA LYS A 93 13.40 3.18 21.22
C LYS A 93 13.05 2.16 20.14
N GLU A 94 13.87 2.04 19.09
CA GLU A 94 13.59 1.35 17.82
C GLU A 94 13.12 -0.11 17.91
N ASN A 95 13.09 -0.71 19.11
CA ASN A 95 12.79 -2.12 19.32
C ASN A 95 11.71 -2.38 20.41
N MET A 96 10.86 -1.39 20.71
CA MET A 96 9.85 -1.52 21.76
C MET A 96 8.42 -1.24 21.27
N ILE A 97 7.48 -2.07 21.69
CA ILE A 97 6.05 -1.94 21.39
C ILE A 97 5.28 -1.79 22.71
N ILE A 98 4.54 -0.69 22.91
CA ILE A 98 3.84 -0.43 24.19
C ILE A 98 2.48 -1.14 24.23
N LYS A 99 1.69 -1.00 23.16
CA LYS A 99 0.31 -1.49 23.12
C LYS A 99 0.25 -2.94 22.66
N ILE A 100 -0.46 -3.79 23.39
CA ILE A 100 -0.65 -5.20 23.03
C ILE A 100 -1.33 -5.40 21.66
N GLN A 101 -2.14 -4.43 21.23
CA GLN A 101 -2.75 -4.42 19.89
C GLN A 101 -1.68 -4.35 18.79
N HIS A 102 -0.62 -3.57 19.02
CA HIS A 102 0.50 -3.45 18.08
C HIS A 102 1.36 -4.71 18.09
N VAL A 103 1.48 -5.41 19.23
CA VAL A 103 2.14 -6.72 19.30
C VAL A 103 1.37 -7.75 18.47
N SER A 104 0.04 -7.78 18.57
CA SER A 104 -0.82 -8.67 17.76
C SER A 104 -0.66 -8.38 16.26
N ALA A 105 -0.69 -7.09 15.87
CA ALA A 105 -0.47 -6.67 14.48
C ALA A 105 0.93 -7.04 13.97
N TYR A 106 1.97 -6.81 14.78
CA TYR A 106 3.35 -7.20 14.46
C TYR A 106 3.46 -8.70 14.20
N LEU A 107 2.94 -9.52 15.11
CA LEU A 107 2.97 -10.98 15.01
C LEU A 107 2.20 -11.47 13.76
N HIS A 108 1.03 -10.89 13.50
CA HIS A 108 0.24 -11.21 12.31
C HIS A 108 1.00 -10.88 11.01
N SER A 109 1.64 -9.71 10.93
CA SER A 109 2.47 -9.31 9.78
C SER A 109 3.68 -10.22 9.55
N ARG A 110 4.11 -10.93 10.60
CA ARG A 110 5.21 -11.90 10.57
C ARG A 110 4.74 -13.35 10.38
N GLY A 111 3.45 -13.55 10.07
CA GLY A 111 2.89 -14.87 9.84
C GLY A 111 2.74 -15.70 11.12
N TRP A 112 2.38 -15.07 12.24
CA TRP A 112 2.05 -15.76 13.50
C TRP A 112 0.58 -15.57 13.88
N LEU A 113 -0.08 -16.66 14.30
CA LEU A 113 -1.45 -16.61 14.79
C LEU A 113 -1.45 -16.13 16.24
N ALA A 114 -1.83 -14.88 16.45
CA ALA A 114 -1.80 -14.23 17.76
C ALA A 114 -3.13 -13.53 18.12
N PRO A 115 -4.20 -14.30 18.44
CA PRO A 115 -5.44 -13.73 18.95
C PRO A 115 -5.20 -12.92 20.21
N ARG A 116 -5.91 -11.80 20.37
CA ARG A 116 -5.69 -10.87 21.50
C ARG A 116 -5.88 -11.57 22.84
N GLU A 117 -6.88 -12.43 22.95
CA GLU A 117 -7.22 -13.22 24.14
C GLU A 117 -6.06 -14.14 24.53
N THR A 118 -5.40 -14.74 23.55
CA THR A 118 -4.22 -15.60 23.77
C THR A 118 -3.06 -14.77 24.30
N LEU A 119 -2.81 -13.59 23.73
CA LEU A 119 -1.76 -12.69 24.20
C LEU A 119 -2.01 -12.22 25.64
N TYR A 120 -3.23 -11.79 25.97
CA TYR A 120 -3.59 -11.40 27.35
C TYR A 120 -3.40 -12.55 28.33
N ARG A 121 -3.87 -13.75 27.98
CA ARG A 121 -3.68 -14.96 28.81
C ARG A 121 -2.19 -15.27 29.01
N HIS A 122 -1.37 -15.15 27.97
CA HIS A 122 0.06 -15.43 28.06
C HIS A 122 0.85 -14.35 28.81
N ILE A 123 0.39 -13.10 28.80
CA ILE A 123 0.93 -12.03 29.67
C ILE A 123 0.62 -12.36 31.13
N ALA A 124 -0.62 -12.74 31.45
CA ALA A 124 -1.01 -13.14 32.81
C ALA A 124 -0.20 -14.36 33.30
N GLN A 125 0.19 -15.26 32.40
CA GLN A 125 1.06 -16.41 32.67
C GLN A 125 2.56 -16.08 32.65
N ALA A 126 2.95 -14.81 32.50
CA ALA A 126 4.33 -14.35 32.37
C ALA A 126 5.15 -15.03 31.24
N LYS A 127 4.47 -15.58 30.22
CA LYS A 127 5.10 -16.15 29.02
C LYS A 127 5.60 -15.06 28.06
N LEU A 128 4.89 -13.93 28.02
CA LEU A 128 5.30 -12.71 27.33
C LEU A 128 5.49 -11.61 28.38
N LYS A 129 6.74 -11.21 28.60
CA LYS A 129 7.11 -10.27 29.67
C LYS A 129 7.06 -8.82 29.17
N ARG A 130 6.58 -7.93 30.03
CA ARG A 130 6.72 -6.48 29.85
C ARG A 130 8.00 -6.02 30.54
N ASN A 131 8.65 -5.01 29.97
CA ASN A 131 9.72 -4.31 30.64
C ASN A 131 9.15 -3.43 31.78
N PRO A 132 10.00 -2.83 32.65
CA PRO A 132 9.55 -1.92 33.71
C PRO A 132 8.77 -0.70 33.20
N GLU A 133 9.01 -0.29 31.95
CA GLU A 133 8.30 0.80 31.27
C GLU A 133 6.92 0.36 30.72
N GLY A 134 6.53 -0.90 30.89
CA GLY A 134 5.26 -1.46 30.42
C GLY A 134 5.23 -1.84 28.93
N ALA A 135 6.35 -1.74 28.23
CA ALA A 135 6.53 -2.08 26.82
C ALA A 135 7.06 -3.51 26.60
N PHE A 136 6.95 -3.98 25.36
CA PHE A 136 7.41 -5.28 24.89
C PHE A 136 8.61 -5.10 23.96
N SER A 137 9.71 -5.79 24.25
CA SER A 137 10.86 -5.85 23.33
C SER A 137 10.51 -6.72 22.13
N ILE A 138 10.85 -6.29 20.91
CA ILE A 138 10.68 -7.10 19.69
C ILE A 138 11.39 -8.45 19.81
N ILE A 139 12.58 -8.47 20.41
CA ILE A 139 13.35 -9.71 20.63
C ILE A 139 12.57 -10.69 21.50
N ASP A 140 11.96 -10.21 22.58
CA ASP A 140 11.15 -11.04 23.47
C ASP A 140 9.87 -11.52 22.80
N ILE A 141 9.23 -10.67 21.98
CA ILE A 141 8.05 -11.02 21.18
C ILE A 141 8.40 -12.16 20.20
N GLU A 142 9.52 -12.07 19.50
CA GLU A 142 9.93 -13.10 18.53
C GLU A 142 10.34 -14.41 19.20
N LYS A 143 11.02 -14.33 20.35
CA LYS A 143 11.33 -15.51 21.17
C LYS A 143 10.05 -16.17 21.68
N TYR A 144 9.10 -15.36 22.13
CA TYR A 144 7.77 -15.82 22.55
C TYR A 144 7.00 -16.47 21.39
N ALA A 145 6.98 -15.85 20.21
CA ALA A 145 6.27 -16.34 19.03
C ALA A 145 6.75 -17.74 18.64
N ARG A 146 8.06 -17.92 18.49
CA ARG A 146 8.68 -19.20 18.15
C ARG A 146 8.39 -20.31 19.15
N LYS A 147 8.19 -19.97 20.43
CA LYS A 147 8.00 -20.95 21.51
C LYS A 147 6.53 -21.28 21.79
N TYR A 148 5.63 -20.31 21.63
CA TYR A 148 4.26 -20.43 22.16
C TYR A 148 3.15 -20.16 21.14
N LEU A 149 3.48 -19.63 19.97
CA LEU A 149 2.51 -19.38 18.93
C LEU A 149 2.63 -20.43 17.85
N ARG A 150 1.49 -20.73 17.24
CA ARG A 150 1.48 -21.43 15.96
C ARG A 150 1.83 -20.40 14.89
N PRO A 151 2.64 -20.76 13.88
CA PRO A 151 2.64 -20.01 12.65
C PRO A 151 1.18 -19.77 12.25
N LEU A 152 0.90 -18.58 11.76
CA LEU A 152 -0.28 -18.37 10.93
C LEU A 152 0.02 -19.25 9.72
N ASP A 153 -0.32 -20.54 9.82
CA ASP A 153 -0.44 -21.39 8.67
C ASP A 153 -1.18 -20.53 7.67
N VAL A 154 -0.60 -20.40 6.48
CA VAL A 154 -1.21 -19.71 5.34
C VAL A 154 -2.46 -20.51 4.98
N ILE A 155 -3.45 -20.49 5.86
CA ILE A 155 -4.77 -21.02 5.69
C ILE A 155 -5.49 -19.87 5.02
N ASN A 156 -5.50 -19.95 3.70
CA ASN A 156 -6.73 -19.79 2.91
C ASN A 156 -6.60 -20.34 1.48
N ALA A 157 -5.47 -20.94 1.16
CA ALA A 157 -5.38 -22.05 0.23
C ALA A 157 -4.26 -22.90 0.85
N THR A 158 -4.42 -24.23 0.97
CA THR A 158 -3.30 -25.06 1.45
C THR A 158 -2.04 -24.66 0.68
N SER A 159 -0.83 -24.79 1.25
CA SER A 159 0.40 -24.53 0.46
C SER A 159 0.33 -25.22 -0.91
N GLN A 160 -0.38 -26.36 -0.99
CA GLN A 160 -0.77 -27.05 -2.21
C GLN A 160 -1.73 -26.25 -3.11
N ASP A 161 -2.83 -25.67 -2.62
CA ASP A 161 -3.74 -24.84 -3.40
C ASP A 161 -3.07 -23.55 -3.89
N MET A 162 -2.25 -22.88 -3.06
CA MET A 162 -1.48 -21.70 -3.49
C MET A 162 -0.40 -22.09 -4.49
N ALA A 163 0.28 -23.22 -4.27
CA ALA A 163 1.23 -23.78 -5.23
C ALA A 163 0.52 -24.19 -6.52
N LEU A 164 -0.72 -24.70 -6.46
CA LEU A 164 -1.52 -25.07 -7.61
C LEU A 164 -1.99 -23.83 -8.38
N LEU A 165 -2.44 -22.78 -7.69
CA LEU A 165 -2.78 -21.51 -8.31
C LEU A 165 -1.56 -20.87 -8.95
N PHE A 166 -0.42 -20.87 -8.26
CA PHE A 166 0.84 -20.38 -8.80
C PHE A 166 1.27 -21.22 -10.01
N GLN A 167 1.20 -22.55 -9.92
CA GLN A 167 1.50 -23.46 -11.02
C GLN A 167 0.61 -23.17 -12.22
N LYS A 168 -0.72 -23.08 -12.03
CA LYS A 168 -1.68 -22.74 -13.10
C LYS A 168 -1.38 -21.37 -13.72
N ALA A 169 -1.03 -20.38 -12.90
CA ALA A 169 -0.64 -19.06 -13.37
C ALA A 169 0.64 -19.10 -14.21
N MET A 170 1.66 -19.86 -13.78
CA MET A 170 2.90 -20.06 -14.52
C MET A 170 2.69 -20.85 -15.81
N GLU A 171 1.88 -21.90 -15.79
CA GLU A 171 1.51 -22.67 -16.98
C GLU A 171 0.82 -21.78 -18.02
N LYS A 172 -0.09 -20.92 -17.58
CA LYS A 172 -0.73 -19.92 -18.44
C LYS A 172 0.29 -18.92 -18.99
N PHE A 173 1.13 -18.35 -18.13
CA PHE A 173 2.18 -17.42 -18.53
C PHE A 173 3.10 -18.02 -19.61
N TYR A 174 3.62 -19.23 -19.39
CA TYR A 174 4.51 -19.88 -20.36
C TYR A 174 3.78 -20.22 -21.66
N ARG A 175 2.52 -20.65 -21.60
CA ARG A 175 1.71 -20.90 -22.81
C ARG A 175 1.55 -19.62 -23.63
N ASP A 176 1.21 -18.51 -22.97
CA ASP A 176 0.95 -17.23 -23.63
C ASP A 176 2.25 -16.60 -24.18
N LYS A 177 3.38 -16.80 -23.50
CA LYS A 177 4.67 -16.18 -23.85
C LYS A 177 5.63 -17.09 -24.62
N ALA A 178 5.35 -18.37 -24.77
CA ALA A 178 6.21 -19.29 -25.50
C ALA A 178 6.55 -18.82 -26.93
N PRO A 179 5.61 -18.30 -27.76
CA PRO A 179 5.94 -17.79 -29.09
C PRO A 179 6.93 -16.62 -29.04
N ASP A 180 6.71 -15.66 -28.12
CA ASP A 180 7.59 -14.50 -27.93
C ASP A 180 9.00 -14.95 -27.52
N ILE A 181 9.10 -15.93 -26.61
CA ILE A 181 10.37 -16.49 -26.15
C ILE A 181 11.12 -17.19 -27.29
N ILE A 182 10.43 -18.02 -28.08
CA ILE A 182 11.02 -18.74 -29.22
C ILE A 182 11.55 -17.74 -30.25
N ASN A 183 10.75 -16.71 -30.59
CA ASN A 183 11.15 -15.66 -31.52
C ASN A 183 12.33 -14.85 -30.97
N PHE A 184 12.32 -14.50 -29.69
CA PHE A 184 13.36 -13.72 -29.05
C PHE A 184 14.72 -14.43 -29.10
N VAL A 185 14.75 -15.70 -28.69
CA VAL A 185 15.98 -16.49 -28.65
C VAL A 185 16.43 -16.85 -30.07
N SER A 186 15.51 -17.19 -30.99
CA SER A 186 15.83 -17.60 -32.36
C SER A 186 16.89 -18.72 -32.44
N GLY A 187 17.01 -19.56 -31.40
CA GLY A 187 18.05 -20.58 -31.27
C GLY A 187 19.45 -20.08 -30.89
N ASP A 188 19.63 -18.79 -30.60
CA ASP A 188 20.90 -18.19 -30.24
C ASP A 188 21.19 -18.28 -28.73
N LEU A 189 22.22 -19.04 -28.37
CA LEU A 189 22.68 -19.22 -27.00
C LEU A 189 23.25 -17.94 -26.37
N ALA A 190 23.78 -17.01 -27.17
CA ALA A 190 24.36 -15.76 -26.66
C ALA A 190 23.32 -14.86 -25.98
N LYS A 191 22.04 -15.03 -26.31
CA LYS A 191 20.92 -14.25 -25.77
C LYS A 191 20.44 -14.72 -24.39
N THR A 192 21.15 -15.64 -23.74
CA THR A 192 20.70 -16.22 -22.46
C THR A 192 20.50 -15.18 -21.36
N GLU A 193 21.39 -14.19 -21.22
CA GLU A 193 21.23 -13.14 -20.20
C GLU A 193 20.10 -12.18 -20.55
N GLU A 194 19.95 -11.82 -21.83
CA GLU A 194 18.85 -10.98 -22.29
C GLU A 194 17.49 -11.66 -22.12
N LEU A 195 17.44 -12.99 -22.32
CA LEU A 195 16.26 -13.80 -22.08
C LEU A 195 15.85 -13.77 -20.60
N LYS A 196 16.81 -13.87 -19.67
CA LYS A 196 16.52 -13.76 -18.23
C LYS A 196 15.89 -12.41 -17.90
N SER A 197 16.45 -11.32 -18.41
CA SER A 197 15.90 -9.97 -18.23
C SER A 197 14.50 -9.83 -18.83
N PHE A 198 14.30 -10.35 -20.05
CA PHE A 198 12.99 -10.38 -20.73
C PHE A 198 11.95 -11.14 -19.90
N LEU A 199 12.26 -12.36 -19.46
CA LEU A 199 11.36 -13.18 -18.66
C LEU A 199 11.01 -12.52 -17.34
N ASN A 200 11.98 -11.92 -16.64
CA ASN A 200 11.73 -11.21 -15.40
C ASN A 200 10.75 -10.04 -15.61
N HIS A 201 10.98 -9.23 -16.64
CA HIS A 201 10.09 -8.11 -16.98
C HIS A 201 8.66 -8.59 -17.33
N GLN A 202 8.54 -9.59 -18.21
CA GLN A 202 7.24 -10.15 -18.60
C GLN A 202 6.50 -10.76 -17.40
N THR A 203 7.22 -11.41 -16.50
CA THR A 203 6.64 -11.99 -15.27
C THR A 203 6.07 -10.90 -14.36
N ILE A 204 6.81 -9.82 -14.15
CA ILE A 204 6.35 -8.66 -13.35
C ILE A 204 5.08 -8.07 -13.96
N GLU A 205 5.05 -7.81 -15.26
CA GLU A 205 3.89 -7.21 -15.93
C GLU A 205 2.67 -8.15 -15.91
N PHE A 206 2.86 -9.46 -16.12
CA PHE A 206 1.79 -10.45 -16.03
C PHE A 206 1.13 -10.44 -14.64
N PHE A 207 1.92 -10.48 -13.56
CA PHE A 207 1.37 -10.49 -12.20
C PHE A 207 0.74 -9.14 -11.80
N LYS A 208 1.21 -8.00 -12.33
CA LYS A 208 0.54 -6.70 -12.16
C LYS A 208 -0.85 -6.67 -12.82
N LEU A 209 -1.00 -7.27 -14.00
CA LEU A 209 -2.29 -7.36 -14.69
C LEU A 209 -3.28 -8.26 -13.94
N GLN A 210 -2.81 -9.40 -13.42
CA GLN A 210 -3.64 -10.32 -12.64
C GLN A 210 -4.14 -9.70 -11.32
N SER A 211 -3.30 -8.91 -10.63
CA SER A 211 -3.70 -8.24 -9.38
C SER A 211 -4.74 -7.14 -9.60
N SER A 212 -4.68 -6.45 -10.75
CA SER A 212 -5.63 -5.39 -11.11
C SER A 212 -6.99 -5.95 -11.53
N THR A 213 -7.03 -7.11 -12.18
CA THR A 213 -8.29 -7.76 -12.64
C THR A 213 -9.11 -8.28 -11.45
N THR A 214 -8.46 -8.72 -10.38
CA THR A 214 -9.15 -9.29 -9.20
C THR A 214 -9.87 -8.22 -8.37
N GLN A 215 -9.46 -6.94 -8.45
CA GLN A 215 -10.10 -5.86 -7.70
C GLN A 215 -11.42 -5.36 -8.30
N GLY A 216 -11.69 -5.61 -9.59
CA GLY A 216 -12.90 -5.11 -10.27
C GLY A 216 -14.17 -5.95 -10.07
N ASN A 217 -14.07 -7.19 -9.57
CA ASN A 217 -15.20 -8.12 -9.50
C ASN A 217 -15.87 -8.22 -8.11
N ASN A 218 -15.49 -7.37 -7.15
CA ASN A 218 -16.06 -7.38 -5.79
C ASN A 218 -17.05 -6.22 -5.52
N ASP A 219 -17.41 -5.45 -6.55
CA ASP A 219 -18.31 -4.28 -6.45
C ASP A 219 -19.71 -4.52 -7.08
N GLU A 220 -20.07 -5.78 -7.39
CA GLU A 220 -21.45 -6.20 -7.71
C GLU A 220 -22.11 -6.94 -6.55
#